data_AF-A0A4P2QKU7-F1
#
_entry.id   AF-A0A4P2QKU7-F1
#
_cell.length_a   1.000
_cell.length_b   1.000
_cell.length_c   1.000
_cell.angle_alpha   90.00
_cell.angle_beta   90.00
_cell.angle_gamma   90.00
#
_symmetry.space_group_name_H-M   'P 1'
#
loop_
_entity.id
_entity.type
_entity.pdbx_description
1 polymer ?
#
loop_
_entity_poly.entity_id
_entity_poly.type
_entity_poly.pdbx_seq_one_letter_code
_entity_poly.pdbx_strand_id
1 'polypeptide(L)'
;MLALSQWHANARLRDHVFDAQDSLGYRERLAQIFRPYTTWVDSCRWHVRDRRRLGLLPGDSAYSLSLHGLELGVTGLNSAFLQLTGGDYQERFAVDPRQLHAVCDEYAPEWLQRHHINLLLTHHPPEWLHPQARQEFRQEVDPAGRFAAHFFGHMHEGTATSTAHGGGHARHALQGASLFGLEEHDGPGGRGVTRLHGFSAGRFELLPGAAQARVRVFPRRMFTSASGRRIDRDVSAYHLDERGSFAYEVPTARRA
;
A
#
# COMPACT_ATOMS: atom_id res chain seq x y z
N MET A 1 17.80 -3.40 -19.56
CA MET A 1 17.04 -3.87 -18.39
C MET A 1 17.56 -5.20 -17.83
N LEU A 2 18.68 -5.75 -18.30
CA LEU A 2 19.27 -6.98 -17.76
C LEU A 2 19.86 -6.80 -16.34
N ALA A 3 20.19 -5.56 -15.93
CA ALA A 3 20.79 -5.31 -14.63
C ALA A 3 19.77 -5.51 -13.48
N LEU A 4 18.56 -4.97 -13.60
CA LEU A 4 17.55 -5.04 -12.53
C LEU A 4 17.02 -6.47 -12.27
N SER A 5 17.23 -7.42 -13.17
CA SER A 5 16.94 -8.84 -12.86
C SER A 5 17.90 -9.42 -11.81
N GLN A 6 19.05 -8.79 -11.58
CA GLN A 6 20.01 -9.16 -10.53
C GLN A 6 19.73 -8.48 -9.19
N TRP A 7 18.58 -7.81 -9.04
CA TRP A 7 18.25 -6.99 -7.86
C TRP A 7 18.52 -7.69 -6.52
N HIS A 8 18.08 -8.95 -6.39
CA HIS A 8 18.21 -9.70 -5.14
C HIS A 8 19.63 -10.23 -4.90
N ALA A 9 20.39 -10.48 -5.97
CA ALA A 9 21.75 -11.05 -5.89
C ALA A 9 22.86 -10.00 -5.82
N ASN A 10 22.60 -8.75 -6.22
CA ASN A 10 23.63 -7.72 -6.36
C ASN A 10 23.34 -6.51 -5.46
N ALA A 11 23.97 -6.46 -4.28
CA ALA A 11 23.82 -5.35 -3.34
C ALA A 11 24.31 -4.01 -3.92
N ARG A 12 25.46 -4.02 -4.63
CA ARG A 12 26.01 -2.80 -5.26
C ARG A 12 25.04 -2.19 -6.25
N LEU A 13 24.33 -3.02 -7.02
CA LEU A 13 23.28 -2.53 -7.91
C LEU A 13 22.18 -1.79 -7.14
N ARG A 14 21.72 -2.34 -6.01
CA ARG A 14 20.70 -1.67 -5.17
C ARG A 14 21.23 -0.36 -4.63
N ASP A 15 22.49 -0.33 -4.21
CA ASP A 15 23.14 0.88 -3.72
C ASP A 15 23.23 1.94 -4.80
N HIS A 16 23.67 1.61 -6.02
CA HIS A 16 23.60 2.54 -7.15
C HIS A 16 22.17 3.04 -7.36
N VAL A 17 21.16 2.17 -7.42
CA VAL A 17 19.77 2.62 -7.63
C VAL A 17 19.27 3.58 -6.54
N PHE A 18 19.67 3.38 -5.28
CA PHE A 18 19.21 4.19 -4.14
C PHE A 18 20.18 5.25 -3.63
N ASP A 19 21.37 5.37 -4.20
CA ASP A 19 22.25 6.53 -4.02
C ASP A 19 21.94 7.59 -5.07
N ALA A 20 21.63 8.80 -4.63
CA ALA A 20 21.32 9.91 -5.54
C ALA A 20 22.57 10.42 -6.29
N GLN A 21 23.76 10.30 -5.69
CA GLN A 21 25.00 10.80 -6.28
C GLN A 21 25.61 9.83 -7.29
N ASP A 22 25.25 8.55 -7.22
CA ASP A 22 25.82 7.48 -8.04
C ASP A 22 24.76 6.56 -8.65
N SER A 23 23.65 7.16 -9.13
CA SER A 23 22.50 6.42 -9.65
C SER A 23 22.76 5.64 -10.95
N LEU A 24 23.90 5.90 -11.60
CA LEU A 24 24.29 5.38 -12.92
C LEU A 24 23.17 5.47 -13.98
N GLY A 25 22.26 6.46 -13.86
CA GLY A 25 21.15 6.65 -14.79
C GLY A 25 19.93 5.75 -14.56
N TYR A 26 19.92 4.92 -13.50
CA TYR A 26 18.81 3.99 -13.25
C TYR A 26 17.52 4.72 -12.90
N ARG A 27 17.59 5.76 -12.06
CA ARG A 27 16.41 6.51 -11.61
C ARG A 27 15.78 7.29 -12.75
N GLU A 28 16.58 7.88 -13.61
CA GLU A 28 16.15 8.61 -14.80
C GLU A 28 15.42 7.67 -15.76
N ARG A 29 15.94 6.45 -15.94
CA ARG A 29 15.29 5.43 -16.75
C ARG A 29 13.98 4.95 -16.13
N LEU A 30 13.95 4.70 -14.82
CA LEU A 30 12.71 4.34 -14.12
C LEU A 30 11.67 5.48 -14.22
N ALA A 31 12.10 6.73 -14.06
CA ALA A 31 11.25 7.90 -14.24
C ALA A 31 10.66 7.99 -15.65
N GLN A 32 11.43 7.66 -16.69
CA GLN A 32 10.93 7.59 -18.07
C GLN A 32 9.90 6.48 -18.25
N ILE A 33 10.15 5.28 -17.70
CA ILE A 33 9.24 4.13 -17.82
C ILE A 33 7.91 4.41 -17.12
N PHE A 34 7.95 4.99 -15.92
CA PHE A 34 6.75 5.31 -15.14
C PHE A 34 6.16 6.69 -15.47
N ARG A 35 6.68 7.39 -16.48
CA ARG A 35 6.17 8.70 -16.91
C ARG A 35 4.66 8.71 -17.19
N PRO A 36 4.04 7.68 -17.81
CA PRO A 36 2.60 7.66 -18.00
C PRO A 36 1.83 7.71 -16.68
N TYR A 37 2.29 6.96 -15.67
CA TYR A 37 1.69 6.95 -14.35
C TYR A 37 1.84 8.31 -13.65
N THR A 38 3.05 8.89 -13.63
CA THR A 38 3.27 10.18 -12.97
C THR A 38 2.50 11.31 -13.65
N THR A 39 2.43 11.29 -15.00
CA THR A 39 1.62 12.24 -15.78
C THR A 39 0.13 12.11 -15.42
N TRP A 40 -0.39 10.89 -15.29
CA TRP A 40 -1.77 10.67 -14.87
C TRP A 40 -2.03 11.21 -13.46
N VAL A 41 -1.16 10.89 -12.49
CA VAL A 41 -1.24 11.40 -11.11
C VAL A 41 -1.26 12.93 -11.08
N ASP A 42 -0.38 13.58 -11.84
CA ASP A 42 -0.27 15.04 -11.89
C ASP A 42 -1.39 15.71 -12.71
N SER A 43 -2.12 14.94 -13.53
CA SER A 43 -3.33 15.41 -14.23
C SER A 43 -4.59 15.30 -13.37
N CYS A 44 -4.61 14.37 -12.39
CA CYS A 44 -5.81 14.03 -11.65
C CYS A 44 -6.06 15.02 -10.49
N ARG A 45 -7.30 15.51 -10.38
CA ARG A 45 -7.70 16.55 -9.41
C ARG A 45 -7.88 16.04 -7.98
N TRP A 46 -7.95 14.72 -7.80
CA TRP A 46 -8.24 14.10 -6.52
C TRP A 46 -6.99 13.67 -5.74
N HIS A 47 -5.79 13.85 -6.32
CA HIS A 47 -4.55 13.62 -5.59
C HIS A 47 -4.19 14.85 -4.77
N VAL A 48 -3.72 14.61 -3.54
CA VAL A 48 -3.07 15.63 -2.71
C VAL A 48 -1.79 16.06 -3.43
N ARG A 49 -1.78 17.29 -3.93
CA ARG A 49 -0.61 17.90 -4.60
C ARG A 49 0.19 18.74 -3.62
N ASP A 50 -0.53 19.55 -2.85
CA ASP A 50 0.08 20.43 -1.86
C ASP A 50 0.62 19.58 -0.70
N ARG A 51 1.85 19.89 -0.26
CA ARG A 51 2.52 19.21 0.86
C ARG A 51 2.81 17.72 0.63
N ARG A 52 2.69 17.23 -0.60
CA ARG A 52 3.17 15.91 -1.00
C ARG A 52 4.68 15.95 -1.19
N ARG A 53 5.41 15.18 -0.39
CA ARG A 53 6.82 14.88 -0.61
C ARG A 53 6.93 13.71 -1.58
N LEU A 54 7.77 13.83 -2.59
CA LEU A 54 8.10 12.74 -3.51
C LEU A 54 9.36 12.01 -3.03
N GLY A 55 9.46 10.72 -3.33
CA GLY A 55 10.59 9.87 -2.94
C GLY A 55 11.59 9.60 -4.05
N LEU A 56 12.35 8.51 -3.88
CA LEU A 56 13.43 8.12 -4.79
C LEU A 56 12.90 7.55 -6.10
N LEU A 57 11.81 6.79 -6.05
CA LEU A 57 11.22 6.15 -7.21
C LEU A 57 9.91 6.83 -7.63
N PRO A 58 9.52 6.76 -8.91
CA PRO A 58 8.25 7.28 -9.38
C PRO A 58 7.07 6.68 -8.60
N GLY A 59 6.21 7.52 -8.04
CA GLY A 59 5.07 7.09 -7.22
C GLY A 59 5.38 6.96 -5.72
N ASP A 60 6.65 6.94 -5.31
CA ASP A 60 7.00 7.11 -3.90
C ASP A 60 6.54 8.50 -3.46
N SER A 61 5.74 8.55 -2.39
CA SER A 61 5.32 9.82 -1.82
C SER A 61 4.91 9.70 -0.36
N ALA A 62 4.95 10.81 0.36
CA ALA A 62 4.28 10.94 1.63
C ALA A 62 3.59 12.30 1.75
N TYR A 63 2.53 12.35 2.54
CA TYR A 63 1.84 13.59 2.87
C TYR A 63 1.15 13.47 4.23
N SER A 64 0.90 14.64 4.83
CA SER A 64 0.22 14.75 6.12
C SER A 64 -1.13 15.42 5.93
N LEU A 65 -2.16 14.89 6.59
CA LEU A 65 -3.50 15.46 6.62
C LEU A 65 -3.89 15.74 8.07
N SER A 66 -4.37 16.95 8.35
CA SER A 66 -4.97 17.31 9.63
C SER A 66 -6.49 17.35 9.45
N LEU A 67 -7.19 16.37 9.98
CA LEU A 67 -8.64 16.19 9.79
C LEU A 67 -9.33 16.12 11.15
N HIS A 68 -10.12 17.13 11.51
CA HIS A 68 -10.91 17.14 12.76
C HIS A 68 -10.06 16.84 14.02
N GLY A 69 -8.83 17.37 14.10
CA GLY A 69 -7.89 17.13 15.20
C GLY A 69 -7.08 15.83 15.09
N LEU A 70 -7.32 14.99 14.08
CA LEU A 70 -6.51 13.84 13.75
C LEU A 70 -5.40 14.22 12.76
N GLU A 71 -4.16 14.19 13.22
CA GLU A 71 -2.97 14.15 12.34
C GLU A 71 -2.80 12.74 11.74
N LEU A 72 -2.90 12.65 10.41
CA LEU A 72 -2.78 11.43 9.61
C LEU A 72 -1.57 11.53 8.69
N GLY A 73 -0.67 10.55 8.78
CA GLY A 73 0.42 10.34 7.84
C GLY A 73 0.01 9.32 6.78
N VAL A 74 0.29 9.62 5.51
CA VAL A 74 0.09 8.68 4.41
C VAL A 74 1.39 8.53 3.65
N THR A 75 1.83 7.28 3.49
CA THR A 75 3.06 6.92 2.78
C THR A 75 2.72 5.97 1.64
N GLY A 76 3.07 6.31 0.41
CA GLY A 76 3.01 5.43 -0.75
C GLY A 76 4.41 5.03 -1.20
N LEU A 77 4.65 3.73 -1.40
CA LEU A 77 5.92 3.19 -1.88
C LEU A 77 5.70 2.36 -3.15
N ASN A 78 6.46 2.65 -4.20
CA ASN A 78 6.40 1.93 -5.47
C ASN A 78 6.99 0.52 -5.30
N SER A 79 6.10 -0.48 -5.29
CA SER A 79 6.44 -1.91 -5.26
C SER A 79 6.54 -2.55 -6.65
N ALA A 80 6.38 -1.77 -7.73
CA ALA A 80 6.29 -2.23 -9.11
C ALA A 80 7.52 -1.87 -9.96
N PHE A 81 8.51 -1.14 -9.41
CA PHE A 81 9.66 -0.64 -10.18
C PHE A 81 10.55 -1.73 -10.82
N LEU A 82 10.43 -2.98 -10.39
CA LEU A 82 11.09 -4.14 -11.02
C LEU A 82 10.26 -4.80 -12.12
N GLN A 83 8.96 -4.48 -12.24
CA GLN A 83 8.04 -5.04 -13.24
C GLN A 83 8.13 -4.25 -14.56
N LEU A 84 9.24 -4.36 -15.27
CA LEU A 84 9.47 -3.57 -16.48
C LEU A 84 9.00 -4.25 -17.77
N THR A 85 8.58 -5.51 -17.67
CA THR A 85 8.04 -6.29 -18.78
C THR A 85 6.82 -7.09 -18.31
N GLY A 86 6.10 -7.69 -19.26
CA GLY A 86 5.15 -8.75 -18.93
C GLY A 86 5.85 -9.98 -18.33
N GLY A 87 5.06 -10.86 -17.72
CA GLY A 87 5.52 -12.11 -17.10
C GLY A 87 5.06 -12.26 -15.65
N ASP A 88 5.42 -13.39 -15.05
CA ASP A 88 5.17 -13.66 -13.63
C ASP A 88 6.31 -13.07 -12.77
N TYR A 89 5.90 -12.28 -11.79
CA TYR A 89 6.77 -11.60 -10.83
C TYR A 89 6.44 -11.94 -9.38
N GLN A 90 5.63 -12.99 -9.14
CA GLN A 90 5.39 -13.48 -7.80
C GLN A 90 6.73 -13.81 -7.11
N GLU A 91 6.89 -13.30 -5.89
CA GLU A 91 8.14 -13.38 -5.10
C GLU A 91 9.39 -12.77 -5.78
N ARG A 92 9.20 -11.77 -6.66
CA ARG A 92 10.32 -11.07 -7.32
C ARG A 92 10.42 -9.59 -7.01
N PHE A 93 9.41 -9.00 -6.38
CA PHE A 93 9.42 -7.58 -6.08
C PHE A 93 10.24 -7.24 -4.84
N ALA A 94 10.47 -5.94 -4.67
CA ALA A 94 11.13 -5.37 -3.51
C ALA A 94 10.45 -4.06 -3.14
N VAL A 95 10.52 -3.72 -1.86
CA VAL A 95 10.31 -2.38 -1.31
C VAL A 95 11.47 -2.17 -0.35
N ASP A 96 12.28 -1.15 -0.61
CA ASP A 96 13.51 -0.91 0.14
C ASP A 96 13.28 0.12 1.25
N PRO A 97 13.85 -0.04 2.46
CA PRO A 97 13.73 0.93 3.53
C PRO A 97 14.12 2.36 3.12
N ARG A 98 15.07 2.52 2.20
CA ARG A 98 15.50 3.83 1.68
C ARG A 98 14.37 4.58 0.99
N GLN A 99 13.40 3.89 0.38
CA GLN A 99 12.20 4.53 -0.18
C GLN A 99 11.38 5.22 0.93
N LEU A 100 11.16 4.52 2.05
CA LEU A 100 10.42 5.04 3.21
C LEU A 100 11.15 6.24 3.83
N HIS A 101 12.45 6.12 4.05
CA HIS A 101 13.25 7.21 4.61
C HIS A 101 13.18 8.48 3.74
N ALA A 102 13.37 8.36 2.43
CA ALA A 102 13.38 9.51 1.53
C ALA A 102 12.05 10.28 1.48
N VAL A 103 10.91 9.58 1.57
CA VAL A 103 9.59 10.23 1.61
C VAL A 103 9.24 10.82 2.98
N CYS A 104 9.97 10.43 4.03
CA CYS A 104 9.70 10.81 5.42
C CYS A 104 10.85 11.64 6.02
N ASP A 105 11.29 12.69 5.32
CA ASP A 105 12.34 13.62 5.77
C ASP A 105 13.69 12.94 6.13
N GLU A 106 14.09 11.94 5.35
CA GLU A 106 15.32 11.13 5.53
C GLU A 106 15.31 10.22 6.77
N TYR A 107 14.45 10.47 7.76
CA TYR A 107 14.31 9.66 8.95
C TYR A 107 12.85 9.36 9.29
N ALA A 108 12.38 8.22 8.79
CA ALA A 108 10.99 7.81 8.90
C ALA A 108 10.42 7.73 10.32
N PRO A 109 11.14 7.22 11.35
CA PRO A 109 10.60 7.14 12.70
C PRO A 109 10.17 8.51 13.27
N GLU A 110 10.95 9.57 13.05
CA GLU A 110 10.60 10.92 13.51
C GLU A 110 9.40 11.48 12.76
N TRP A 111 9.36 11.33 11.44
CA TRP A 111 8.24 11.84 10.65
C TRP A 111 6.92 11.16 11.04
N LEU A 112 6.93 9.82 11.19
CA LEU A 112 5.74 9.04 11.54
C LEU A 112 5.21 9.35 12.95
N GLN A 113 6.07 9.78 13.87
CA GLN A 113 5.67 10.20 15.23
C GLN A 113 4.96 11.56 15.25
N ARG A 114 4.95 12.31 14.14
CA ARG A 114 4.20 13.57 14.03
C ARG A 114 2.70 13.33 13.84
N HIS A 115 2.30 12.10 13.50
CA HIS A 115 0.92 11.71 13.21
C HIS A 115 0.38 10.77 14.28
N HIS A 116 -0.91 10.88 14.57
CA HIS A 116 -1.55 9.88 15.43
C HIS A 116 -1.67 8.54 14.71
N ILE A 117 -1.99 8.57 13.41
CA ILE A 117 -2.21 7.39 12.58
C ILE A 117 -1.35 7.50 11.33
N ASN A 118 -0.73 6.39 10.92
CA ASN A 118 0.03 6.29 9.69
C ASN A 118 -0.56 5.19 8.80
N LEU A 119 -0.67 5.45 7.50
CA LEU A 119 -1.14 4.52 6.48
C LEU A 119 -0.03 4.24 5.47
N LEU A 120 0.17 2.97 5.13
CA LEU A 120 1.11 2.55 4.08
C LEU A 120 0.34 2.12 2.84
N LEU A 121 0.79 2.55 1.66
CA LEU A 121 0.22 2.19 0.38
C LEU A 121 1.31 1.55 -0.50
N THR A 122 1.04 0.36 -1.03
CA THR A 122 1.82 -0.23 -2.13
C THR A 122 0.86 -0.68 -3.21
N HIS A 123 1.37 -1.09 -4.38
CA HIS A 123 0.50 -1.72 -5.38
C HIS A 123 0.31 -3.21 -5.08
N HIS A 124 1.39 -3.88 -4.70
CA HIS A 124 1.44 -5.34 -4.54
C HIS A 124 1.33 -5.75 -3.06
N PRO A 125 0.74 -6.93 -2.78
CA PRO A 125 0.77 -7.54 -1.45
C PRO A 125 2.20 -7.95 -1.07
N PRO A 126 2.52 -8.06 0.24
CA PRO A 126 3.85 -8.49 0.71
C PRO A 126 4.29 -9.84 0.14
N GLU A 127 3.36 -10.74 -0.19
CA GLU A 127 3.63 -12.08 -0.72
C GLU A 127 4.30 -12.06 -2.10
N TRP A 128 4.18 -10.96 -2.84
CA TRP A 128 4.87 -10.78 -4.13
C TRP A 128 6.31 -10.28 -3.99
N LEU A 129 6.69 -9.84 -2.79
CA LEU A 129 8.08 -9.49 -2.50
C LEU A 129 8.92 -10.78 -2.42
N HIS A 130 10.15 -10.71 -2.91
CA HIS A 130 11.11 -11.79 -2.73
C HIS A 130 11.26 -12.14 -1.24
N PRO A 131 11.45 -13.42 -0.84
CA PRO A 131 11.41 -13.81 0.57
C PRO A 131 12.31 -12.98 1.50
N GLN A 132 13.51 -12.63 1.04
CA GLN A 132 14.42 -11.75 1.77
C GLN A 132 13.88 -10.31 1.89
N ALA A 133 13.40 -9.73 0.78
CA ALA A 133 12.82 -8.40 0.76
C ALA A 133 11.52 -8.34 1.58
N ARG A 134 10.74 -9.42 1.62
CA ARG A 134 9.54 -9.56 2.45
C ARG A 134 9.88 -9.55 3.94
N GLN A 135 10.97 -10.21 4.32
CA GLN A 135 11.47 -10.17 5.70
C GLN A 135 11.93 -8.76 6.08
N GLU A 136 12.77 -8.15 5.25
CA GLU A 136 13.25 -6.78 5.46
C GLU A 136 12.10 -5.77 5.51
N PHE A 137 11.15 -5.86 4.59
CA PHE A 137 9.94 -5.04 4.60
C PHE A 137 9.20 -5.13 5.95
N ARG A 138 9.01 -6.34 6.49
CA ARG A 138 8.31 -6.56 7.77
C ARG A 138 9.11 -6.10 9.00
N GLN A 139 10.41 -5.86 8.87
CA GLN A 139 11.29 -5.42 9.96
C GLN A 139 11.52 -3.91 9.91
N GLU A 140 11.80 -3.39 8.72
CA GLU A 140 12.33 -2.05 8.51
C GLU A 140 11.32 -1.07 7.90
N VAL A 141 10.32 -1.57 7.16
CA VAL A 141 9.29 -0.72 6.53
C VAL A 141 8.00 -0.77 7.34
N ASP A 142 7.37 -1.94 7.44
CA ASP A 142 6.13 -2.22 8.17
C ASP A 142 6.37 -3.18 9.36
N PRO A 143 7.13 -2.80 10.39
CA PRO A 143 7.10 -3.50 11.65
C PRO A 143 5.72 -3.34 12.32
N ALA A 144 5.33 -4.37 13.07
CA ALA A 144 4.04 -4.42 13.73
C ALA A 144 3.75 -3.17 14.59
N GLY A 145 2.56 -2.60 14.42
CA GLY A 145 2.13 -1.39 15.12
C GLY A 145 2.63 -0.07 14.54
N ARG A 146 3.47 -0.05 13.49
CA ARG A 146 3.92 1.20 12.85
C ARG A 146 2.82 1.86 12.01
N PHE A 147 2.15 1.06 11.19
CA PHE A 147 1.04 1.53 10.37
C PHE A 147 -0.27 0.96 10.90
N ALA A 148 -1.31 1.79 10.89
CA ALA A 148 -2.66 1.36 11.23
C ALA A 148 -3.24 0.43 10.17
N ALA A 149 -2.84 0.63 8.90
CA ALA A 149 -3.15 -0.27 7.80
C ALA A 149 -2.12 -0.14 6.69
N HIS A 150 -1.77 -1.28 6.09
CA HIS A 150 -1.11 -1.39 4.80
C HIS A 150 -2.15 -1.68 3.72
N PHE A 151 -2.41 -0.70 2.86
CA PHE A 151 -3.28 -0.82 1.71
C PHE A 151 -2.51 -1.25 0.47
N PHE A 152 -3.07 -2.21 -0.24
CA PHE A 152 -2.57 -2.60 -1.56
C PHE A 152 -3.71 -3.07 -2.46
N GLY A 153 -3.41 -3.17 -3.75
CA GLY A 153 -4.33 -3.66 -4.76
C GLY A 153 -3.79 -4.93 -5.40
N HIS A 154 -3.69 -4.90 -6.72
CA HIS A 154 -3.22 -5.98 -7.60
C HIS A 154 -4.17 -7.16 -7.73
N MET A 155 -4.58 -7.75 -6.61
CA MET A 155 -5.54 -8.83 -6.59
C MET A 155 -6.97 -8.29 -6.69
N HIS A 156 -7.85 -9.01 -7.40
CA HIS A 156 -9.20 -8.52 -7.69
C HIS A 156 -10.23 -8.84 -6.59
N GLU A 157 -9.85 -9.62 -5.57
CA GLU A 157 -10.70 -9.97 -4.45
C GLU A 157 -10.35 -9.09 -3.25
N GLY A 158 -11.35 -8.44 -2.64
CA GLY A 158 -11.11 -7.69 -1.41
C GLY A 158 -10.81 -8.65 -0.25
N THR A 159 -9.76 -8.37 0.53
CA THR A 159 -9.49 -9.12 1.76
C THR A 159 -8.88 -8.22 2.83
N ALA A 160 -9.06 -8.59 4.10
CA ALA A 160 -8.44 -7.96 5.23
C ALA A 160 -7.79 -9.02 6.12
N THR A 161 -6.52 -8.84 6.46
CA THR A 161 -5.78 -9.75 7.34
C THR A 161 -5.15 -8.98 8.48
N SER A 162 -5.13 -9.60 9.67
CA SER A 162 -4.46 -9.08 10.86
C SER A 162 -3.52 -10.15 11.39
N THR A 163 -2.22 -9.85 11.47
CA THR A 163 -1.20 -10.83 11.88
C THR A 163 -0.39 -10.32 13.06
N ALA A 164 -0.39 -11.05 14.17
CA ALA A 164 0.39 -10.77 15.37
C ALA A 164 1.25 -11.98 15.75
N HIS A 165 2.42 -11.75 16.35
CA HIS A 165 3.33 -12.81 16.80
C HIS A 165 3.69 -12.59 18.27
N GLY A 166 3.69 -13.65 19.07
CA GLY A 166 4.16 -13.60 20.48
C GLY A 166 3.43 -12.59 21.37
N GLY A 167 2.17 -12.26 21.06
CA GLY A 167 1.39 -11.25 21.80
C GLY A 167 1.73 -9.79 21.48
N GLY A 168 2.60 -9.53 20.49
CA GLY A 168 2.89 -8.18 20.02
C GLY A 168 1.74 -7.54 19.23
N HIS A 169 1.95 -6.31 18.79
CA HIS A 169 0.99 -5.61 17.92
C HIS A 169 0.74 -6.41 16.62
N ALA A 170 -0.43 -6.18 16.02
CA ALA A 170 -0.76 -6.74 14.73
C ALA A 170 -0.26 -5.84 13.58
N ARG A 171 0.03 -6.45 12.44
CA ARG A 171 0.01 -5.78 11.13
C ARG A 171 -1.36 -5.99 10.50
N HIS A 172 -1.94 -4.92 9.97
CA HIS A 172 -3.23 -4.95 9.30
C HIS A 172 -3.02 -4.70 7.80
N ALA A 173 -3.28 -5.72 6.99
CA ALA A 173 -3.18 -5.65 5.54
C ALA A 173 -4.59 -5.61 4.93
N LEU A 174 -4.87 -4.57 4.14
CA LEU A 174 -6.18 -4.31 3.54
C LEU A 174 -6.05 -4.26 2.01
N GLN A 175 -6.50 -5.34 1.36
CA GLN A 175 -6.51 -5.45 -0.08
C GLN A 175 -7.80 -4.87 -0.66
N GLY A 176 -7.68 -3.85 -1.48
CA GLY A 176 -8.83 -3.22 -2.14
C GLY A 176 -9.31 -4.04 -3.34
N ALA A 177 -10.63 -4.23 -3.45
CA ALA A 177 -11.24 -4.70 -4.70
C ALA A 177 -11.18 -3.60 -5.78
N SER A 178 -11.22 -3.99 -7.05
CA SER A 178 -11.28 -3.02 -8.15
C SER A 178 -12.64 -2.32 -8.16
N LEU A 179 -12.71 -0.99 -8.17
CA LEU A 179 -14.00 -0.30 -8.28
C LEU A 179 -14.61 -0.42 -9.69
N PHE A 180 -13.75 -0.44 -10.70
CA PHE A 180 -14.08 -0.59 -12.12
C PHE A 180 -12.89 -1.23 -12.84
N GLY A 181 -13.13 -1.82 -14.00
CA GLY A 181 -12.11 -2.49 -14.80
C GLY A 181 -12.76 -3.45 -15.79
N LEU A 182 -11.97 -4.30 -16.42
CA LEU A 182 -12.50 -5.42 -17.21
C LEU A 182 -13.46 -6.26 -16.34
N GLU A 183 -14.39 -6.96 -16.97
CA GLU A 183 -15.31 -7.86 -16.27
C GLU A 183 -14.69 -9.25 -16.07
N GLU A 184 -13.64 -9.56 -16.83
CA GLU A 184 -12.90 -10.81 -16.76
C GLU A 184 -11.38 -10.55 -16.73
N HIS A 185 -10.62 -11.51 -16.22
CA HIS A 185 -9.18 -11.60 -16.43
C HIS A 185 -8.76 -13.03 -16.74
N ASP A 186 -7.58 -13.17 -17.32
CA ASP A 186 -6.95 -14.48 -17.46
C ASP A 186 -6.68 -15.06 -16.07
N GLY A 187 -7.33 -16.19 -15.78
CA GLY A 187 -7.03 -17.06 -14.67
C GLY A 187 -6.07 -18.18 -15.06
N PRO A 188 -5.76 -19.08 -14.11
CA PRO A 188 -4.88 -20.22 -14.37
C PRO A 188 -5.30 -21.00 -15.62
N GLY A 189 -4.36 -21.22 -16.55
CA GLY A 189 -4.62 -21.92 -17.81
C GLY A 189 -5.35 -21.11 -18.88
N GLY A 190 -5.40 -19.77 -18.77
CA GLY A 190 -6.01 -18.89 -19.78
C GLY A 190 -7.54 -18.89 -19.76
N ARG A 191 -8.17 -19.39 -18.69
CA ARG A 191 -9.62 -19.33 -18.51
C ARG A 191 -10.02 -17.96 -17.96
N GLY A 192 -11.01 -17.32 -18.58
CA GLY A 192 -11.60 -16.09 -18.06
C GLY A 192 -12.18 -16.30 -16.66
N VAL A 193 -11.73 -15.50 -15.70
CA VAL A 193 -12.27 -15.45 -14.34
C VAL A 193 -12.99 -14.12 -14.17
N THR A 194 -14.24 -14.18 -13.71
CA THR A 194 -15.06 -12.99 -13.44
C THR A 194 -14.39 -12.14 -12.36
N ARG A 195 -14.14 -10.87 -12.69
CA ARG A 195 -13.60 -9.89 -11.75
C ARG A 195 -14.69 -9.45 -10.78
N LEU A 196 -14.33 -9.37 -9.52
CA LEU A 196 -15.18 -8.80 -8.49
C LEU A 196 -14.93 -7.30 -8.41
N HIS A 197 -16.01 -6.51 -8.44
CA HIS A 197 -15.94 -5.08 -8.22
C HIS A 197 -16.47 -4.69 -6.85
N GLY A 198 -15.89 -3.64 -6.26
CA GLY A 198 -16.25 -3.18 -4.93
C GLY A 198 -15.39 -2.03 -4.45
N PHE A 199 -15.62 -1.63 -3.20
CA PHE A 199 -14.78 -0.68 -2.49
C PHE A 199 -14.90 -0.91 -0.97
N SER A 200 -13.99 -0.31 -0.21
CA SER A 200 -14.11 -0.24 1.24
C SER A 200 -14.12 1.21 1.67
N ALA A 201 -15.07 1.59 2.51
CA ALA A 201 -15.01 2.87 3.23
C ALA A 201 -14.36 2.66 4.59
N GLY A 202 -13.49 3.58 5.00
CA GLY A 202 -12.78 3.53 6.29
C GLY A 202 -13.17 4.68 7.20
N ARG A 203 -13.20 4.42 8.51
CA ARG A 203 -13.30 5.44 9.56
C ARG A 203 -12.19 5.23 10.57
N PHE A 204 -11.51 6.32 10.91
CA PHE A 204 -10.43 6.35 11.91
C PHE A 204 -10.84 7.29 13.03
N GLU A 205 -10.71 6.85 14.28
CA GLU A 205 -11.17 7.60 15.46
C GLU A 205 -10.17 7.46 16.59
N LEU A 206 -9.74 8.58 17.19
CA LEU A 206 -8.98 8.53 18.44
C LEU A 206 -9.88 8.05 19.57
N LEU A 207 -9.39 7.12 20.37
CA LEU A 207 -10.07 6.67 21.59
C LEU A 207 -9.77 7.64 22.75
N PRO A 208 -10.58 7.64 23.83
CA PRO A 208 -10.29 8.43 25.01
C PRO A 208 -8.85 8.24 25.51
N GLY A 209 -8.16 9.35 25.79
CA GLY A 209 -6.74 9.34 26.17
C GLY A 209 -5.74 9.28 25.00
N ALA A 210 -6.21 9.16 23.75
CA ALA A 210 -5.43 9.28 22.51
C ALA A 210 -4.22 8.33 22.35
N ALA A 211 -4.06 7.33 23.22
CA ALA A 211 -3.02 6.30 23.11
C ALA A 211 -3.33 5.24 22.05
N GLN A 212 -4.60 5.13 21.66
CA GLN A 212 -5.08 4.19 20.66
C GLN A 212 -6.07 4.87 19.73
N ALA A 213 -6.18 4.32 18.53
CA ALA A 213 -7.20 4.67 17.56
C ALA A 213 -8.01 3.44 17.16
N ARG A 214 -9.28 3.63 16.87
CA ARG A 214 -10.14 2.62 16.26
C ARG A 214 -10.14 2.80 14.75
N VAL A 215 -9.87 1.72 14.04
CA VAL A 215 -10.09 1.61 12.60
C VAL A 215 -11.36 0.80 12.36
N ARG A 216 -12.27 1.34 11.57
CA ARG A 216 -13.49 0.66 11.14
C ARG A 216 -13.56 0.62 9.62
N VAL A 217 -13.84 -0.56 9.07
CA VAL A 217 -13.87 -0.79 7.63
C VAL A 217 -15.24 -1.31 7.22
N PHE A 218 -15.80 -0.70 6.19
CA PHE A 218 -17.10 -1.00 5.59
C PHE A 218 -16.89 -1.53 4.18
N PRO A 219 -16.62 -2.84 4.01
CA PRO A 219 -16.42 -3.43 2.69
C PRO A 219 -17.74 -3.51 1.92
N ARG A 220 -17.67 -3.20 0.64
CA ARG A 220 -18.80 -3.16 -0.30
C ARG A 220 -18.43 -3.92 -1.56
N ARG A 221 -19.37 -4.74 -2.03
CA ARG A 221 -19.25 -5.54 -3.24
C ARG A 221 -20.38 -5.23 -4.19
N MET A 222 -20.06 -5.24 -5.48
CA MET A 222 -21.04 -5.18 -6.55
C MET A 222 -21.63 -6.57 -6.77
N PHE A 223 -22.95 -6.64 -6.77
CA PHE A 223 -23.75 -7.82 -7.07
C PHE A 223 -24.52 -7.58 -8.35
N THR A 224 -24.51 -8.58 -9.23
CA THR A 224 -25.26 -8.57 -10.48
C THR A 224 -26.51 -9.43 -10.33
N SER A 225 -27.66 -8.90 -10.73
CA SER A 225 -28.95 -9.60 -10.79
C SER A 225 -29.64 -9.33 -12.12
N ALA A 226 -30.75 -10.03 -12.39
CA ALA A 226 -31.57 -9.79 -13.58
C ALA A 226 -32.07 -8.34 -13.70
N SER A 227 -32.17 -7.62 -12.58
CA SER A 227 -32.55 -6.21 -12.48
C SER A 227 -31.39 -5.21 -12.63
N GLY A 228 -30.16 -5.68 -12.85
CA GLY A 228 -28.98 -4.82 -13.01
C GLY A 228 -27.92 -5.03 -11.92
N ARG A 229 -27.10 -4.00 -11.68
CA ARG A 229 -25.98 -4.04 -10.72
C ARG A 229 -26.32 -3.23 -9.47
N ARG A 230 -26.08 -3.80 -8.29
CA ARG A 230 -26.23 -3.12 -6.99
C ARG A 230 -24.96 -3.25 -6.17
N ILE A 231 -24.65 -2.26 -5.35
CA ILE A 231 -23.55 -2.35 -4.38
C ILE A 231 -24.14 -2.53 -2.98
N ASP A 232 -23.66 -3.52 -2.24
CA ASP A 232 -24.08 -3.81 -0.87
C ASP A 232 -22.89 -4.29 -0.02
N ARG A 233 -23.11 -4.54 1.27
CA ARG A 233 -22.16 -5.12 2.22
C ARG A 233 -21.56 -6.41 1.67
N ASP A 234 -20.24 -6.55 1.72
CA ASP A 234 -19.58 -7.79 1.34
C ASP A 234 -19.54 -8.78 2.51
N VAL A 235 -20.62 -9.54 2.68
CA VAL A 235 -20.70 -10.63 3.67
C VAL A 235 -20.09 -11.95 3.15
N SER A 236 -19.58 -11.95 1.92
CA SER A 236 -19.00 -13.15 1.30
C SER A 236 -17.53 -13.33 1.64
N ALA A 237 -16.78 -12.22 1.66
CA ALA A 237 -15.36 -12.21 2.00
C ALA A 237 -15.08 -11.74 3.43
N TYR A 238 -16.06 -11.14 4.12
CA TYR A 238 -15.89 -10.56 5.44
C TYR A 238 -16.97 -11.00 6.43
N HIS A 239 -16.55 -11.20 7.68
CA HIS A 239 -17.46 -11.28 8.83
C HIS A 239 -17.73 -9.87 9.34
N LEU A 240 -19.00 -9.43 9.25
CA LEU A 240 -19.40 -8.06 9.56
C LEU A 240 -20.33 -8.01 10.78
N ASP A 241 -20.19 -6.96 11.57
CA ASP A 241 -21.12 -6.60 12.64
C ASP A 241 -22.46 -6.08 12.10
N GLU A 242 -23.40 -5.78 13.01
CA GLU A 242 -24.73 -5.25 12.67
C GLU A 242 -24.68 -3.94 11.86
N ARG A 243 -23.56 -3.20 11.94
CA ARG A 243 -23.34 -1.96 11.18
C ARG A 243 -22.81 -2.23 9.77
N GLY A 244 -22.62 -3.50 9.38
CA GLY A 244 -22.06 -3.89 8.09
C GLY A 244 -20.58 -3.52 7.97
N SER A 245 -19.84 -3.68 9.06
CA SER A 245 -18.42 -3.35 9.17
C SER A 245 -17.66 -4.33 10.05
N PHE A 246 -16.33 -4.28 10.02
CA PHE A 246 -15.50 -4.81 11.08
C PHE A 246 -14.62 -3.68 11.64
N ALA A 247 -14.12 -3.85 12.85
CA ALA A 247 -13.26 -2.86 13.49
C ALA A 247 -12.14 -3.53 14.28
N TYR A 248 -11.04 -2.80 14.42
CA TYR A 248 -9.89 -3.16 15.25
C TYR A 248 -9.26 -1.90 15.84
N GLU A 249 -8.44 -2.08 16.86
CA GLU A 249 -7.76 -0.98 17.56
C GLU A 249 -6.26 -1.06 17.30
N VAL A 250 -5.65 0.11 17.14
CA VAL A 250 -4.23 0.28 16.82
C VAL A 250 -3.60 1.29 17.78
N PRO A 251 -2.32 1.15 18.13
CA PRO A 251 -1.62 2.20 18.88
C PRO A 251 -1.53 3.47 18.04
N THR A 252 -1.54 4.64 18.69
CA THR A 252 -1.16 5.89 18.04
C THR A 252 0.36 6.05 18.01
N ALA A 253 0.89 6.64 16.94
CA ALA A 253 2.34 6.86 16.82
C ALA A 253 2.79 8.13 17.57
N ARG A 254 2.01 9.21 17.46
CA ARG A 254 2.21 10.44 18.22
C ARG A 254 1.86 10.21 19.69
N ARG A 255 2.84 10.39 20.56
CA ARG A 255 2.63 10.42 22.02
C ARG A 255 2.10 11.81 22.41
N ALA A 256 1.13 11.84 23.32
CA ALA A 256 0.58 13.06 23.91
C ALA A 256 1.61 13.78 24.79
#